data_AF-A0A1S1MXJ1-F1
#
_entry.id   AF-A0A1S1MXJ1-F1
#
_cell.length_a   1.000
_cell.length_b   1.000
_cell.length_c   1.000
_cell.angle_alpha   90.00
_cell.angle_beta   90.00
_cell.angle_gamma   90.00
#
_symmetry.space_group_name_H-M   'P 1'
#
loop_
_entity.id
_entity.type
_entity.pdbx_description
1 polymer ?
#
loop_
_entity_poly.entity_id
_entity_poly.type
_entity_poly.pdbx_seq_one_letter_code
_entity_poly.pdbx_strand_id
1 'polypeptide(L)'
;MVINLELVKVVISGLTPLSIFIAYMTYRSNVKKQRLDMEMAQDMEIFEQAVLSLKWAYDALTDEGRCAPPSADRLNWLTCARHLCRYYQIAKAIKTDLYKTSLSEHEEYWRHKFYMVLDFKELNRKDYYMNEREVLWPENIEPTSASIINEFSSWKESAIDPIDSYEVETVSNGVISRGLSAYRSVFDSLSK
;
A
#
# COMPACT_ATOMS: atom_id res chain seq x y z
N MET A 1 -23.56 26.32 63.15
CA MET A 1 -22.52 26.55 62.14
C MET A 1 -23.09 27.50 61.09
N VAL A 2 -22.79 28.79 61.21
CA VAL A 2 -23.31 29.80 60.26
C VAL A 2 -22.45 29.74 59.02
N ILE A 3 -23.00 29.24 57.91
CA ILE A 3 -22.31 29.23 56.63
C ILE A 3 -22.19 30.68 56.16
N ASN A 4 -20.96 31.14 55.97
CA ASN A 4 -20.69 32.52 55.54
C ASN A 4 -21.09 32.69 54.06
N LEU A 5 -22.25 33.29 53.84
CA LEU A 5 -22.87 33.45 52.52
C LEU A 5 -21.97 34.21 51.51
N GLU A 6 -21.15 35.13 52.00
CA GLU A 6 -20.18 35.87 51.19
C GLU A 6 -19.04 34.98 50.70
N LEU A 7 -18.57 34.07 51.55
CA LEU A 7 -17.51 33.11 51.21
C LEU A 7 -18.02 32.09 50.17
N VAL A 8 -19.29 31.69 50.26
CA VAL A 8 -19.95 30.84 49.25
C VAL A 8 -20.08 31.56 47.90
N LYS A 9 -20.48 32.84 47.87
CA LYS A 9 -20.57 33.62 46.62
C LYS A 9 -19.22 33.80 45.94
N VAL A 10 -18.16 34.07 46.70
CA VAL A 10 -16.79 34.21 46.16
C VAL A 10 -16.30 32.90 45.56
N VAL A 11 -16.54 31.77 46.23
CA VAL A 11 -16.18 30.43 45.71
C VAL A 11 -16.97 30.10 44.44
N ILE A 12 -18.29 30.35 44.42
CA ILE A 12 -19.13 30.11 43.23
C ILE A 12 -18.71 31.02 42.05
N SER A 13 -18.42 32.29 42.32
CA SER A 13 -17.93 33.26 41.32
C SER A 13 -16.55 32.90 40.76
N GLY A 14 -15.68 32.28 41.57
CA GLY A 14 -14.39 31.75 41.10
C GLY A 14 -14.50 30.46 40.30
N LEU A 15 -15.52 29.63 40.55
CA LEU A 15 -15.74 28.37 39.85
C LEU A 15 -16.34 28.53 38.45
N THR A 16 -17.15 29.56 38.21
CA THR A 16 -17.76 29.82 36.89
C THR A 16 -16.74 30.10 35.77
N PRO A 17 -15.72 30.99 35.91
CA PRO A 17 -14.73 31.20 34.86
C PRO A 17 -13.84 29.98 34.64
N LEU A 18 -13.54 29.19 35.69
CA LEU A 18 -12.81 27.93 35.56
C LEU A 18 -13.59 26.92 34.72
N SER A 19 -14.91 26.79 34.96
CA SER A 19 -15.77 25.90 34.16
C SER A 19 -15.84 26.32 32.69
N ILE A 20 -15.94 27.62 32.41
CA ILE A 20 -15.94 28.18 31.06
C ILE A 20 -14.60 27.93 30.37
N PHE A 21 -13.49 28.10 31.09
CA PHE A 21 -12.15 27.84 30.57
C PHE A 21 -11.95 26.35 30.22
N ILE A 22 -12.35 25.44 31.12
CA ILE A 22 -12.28 23.99 30.87
C ILE A 22 -13.17 23.64 29.67
N ALA A 23 -14.41 24.13 29.61
CA ALA A 23 -15.33 23.89 28.50
C ALA A 23 -14.75 24.39 27.17
N TYR A 24 -14.11 25.57 27.14
CA TYR A 24 -13.43 26.11 25.97
C TYR A 24 -12.25 25.24 25.53
N MET A 25 -11.42 24.78 26.47
CA MET A 25 -10.30 23.88 26.19
C MET A 25 -10.79 22.53 25.63
N THR A 26 -11.83 21.95 26.23
CA THR A 26 -12.48 20.73 25.74
C THR A 26 -13.07 20.92 24.35
N TYR A 27 -13.74 22.05 24.09
CA TYR A 27 -14.27 22.38 22.78
C TYR A 27 -13.16 22.45 21.72
N ARG A 28 -12.06 23.18 21.97
CA ARG A 28 -10.91 23.23 21.06
C ARG A 28 -10.30 21.84 20.81
N SER A 29 -10.15 21.04 21.86
CA SER A 29 -9.63 19.68 21.74
C SER A 29 -10.54 18.79 20.89
N ASN A 30 -11.86 18.86 21.12
CA ASN A 30 -12.85 18.11 20.36
C ASN A 30 -12.87 18.50 18.88
N VAL A 31 -12.80 19.79 18.54
CA VAL A 31 -12.75 20.24 17.13
C VAL A 31 -11.50 19.72 16.43
N LYS A 32 -10.34 19.78 17.11
CA LYS A 32 -9.09 19.23 16.55
C LYS A 32 -9.20 17.71 16.35
N LYS A 33 -9.73 17.00 17.33
CA LYS A 33 -9.92 15.54 17.27
C LYS A 33 -10.89 15.16 16.15
N GLN A 34 -12.05 15.82 16.07
CA GLN A 34 -13.03 15.58 15.00
C GLN A 34 -12.43 15.75 13.61
N ARG A 35 -11.59 16.77 13.42
CA ARG A 35 -10.92 16.97 12.13
C ARG A 35 -9.95 15.82 11.82
N LEU A 36 -9.15 15.38 12.79
CA LEU A 36 -8.25 14.23 12.61
C LEU A 36 -9.03 12.95 12.32
N ASP A 37 -10.11 12.71 13.07
CA ASP A 37 -10.98 11.54 12.88
C ASP A 37 -11.63 11.56 11.47
N MET A 38 -12.06 12.73 10.98
CA MET A 38 -12.57 12.91 9.61
C MET A 38 -11.49 12.67 8.56
N GLU A 39 -10.29 13.21 8.76
CA GLU A 39 -9.15 12.99 7.84
C GLU A 39 -8.78 11.50 7.77
N MET A 40 -8.74 10.80 8.92
CA MET A 40 -8.48 9.37 8.98
C MET A 40 -9.59 8.53 8.32
N ALA A 41 -10.86 8.91 8.48
CA ALA A 41 -11.98 8.22 7.84
C ALA A 41 -11.95 8.41 6.31
N GLN A 42 -11.65 9.61 5.83
CA GLN A 42 -11.50 9.87 4.40
C GLN A 42 -10.32 9.10 3.80
N ASP A 43 -9.17 9.10 4.47
CA ASP A 43 -8.00 8.35 4.01
C ASP A 43 -8.25 6.83 3.99
N MET A 44 -9.08 6.32 4.91
CA MET A 44 -9.51 4.91 4.91
C MET A 44 -10.29 4.55 3.63
N GLU A 45 -11.28 5.36 3.25
CA GLU A 45 -12.07 5.14 2.02
C GLU A 45 -11.20 5.21 0.77
N ILE A 46 -10.27 6.18 0.72
CA ILE A 46 -9.30 6.33 -0.37
C ILE A 46 -8.38 5.11 -0.45
N PHE A 47 -7.87 4.65 0.71
CA PHE A 47 -7.04 3.47 0.82
C PHE A 47 -7.75 2.22 0.29
N GLU A 48 -8.97 1.94 0.74
CA GLU A 48 -9.75 0.79 0.30
C GLU A 48 -9.96 0.80 -1.22
N GLN A 49 -10.29 1.96 -1.78
CA GLN A 49 -10.49 2.12 -3.21
C GLN A 49 -9.19 1.96 -4.02
N ALA A 50 -8.04 2.39 -3.46
CA ALA A 50 -6.74 2.18 -4.08
C ALA A 50 -6.37 0.69 -4.12
N VAL A 51 -6.52 -0.03 -3.01
CA VAL A 51 -6.28 -1.48 -2.94
C VAL A 51 -7.21 -2.24 -3.90
N LEU A 52 -8.48 -1.83 -3.97
CA LEU A 52 -9.44 -2.42 -4.91
C LEU A 52 -9.04 -2.20 -6.36
N SER A 53 -8.48 -1.03 -6.69
CA SER A 53 -7.97 -0.74 -8.04
C SER A 53 -6.79 -1.64 -8.42
N LEU A 54 -5.89 -1.97 -7.48
CA LEU A 54 -4.82 -2.94 -7.71
C LEU A 54 -5.37 -4.34 -7.98
N LYS A 55 -6.36 -4.76 -7.20
CA LYS A 55 -7.03 -6.06 -7.38
C LYS A 55 -7.69 -6.14 -8.76
N TRP A 56 -8.50 -5.15 -9.14
CA TRP A 56 -9.14 -5.11 -10.46
C TRP A 56 -8.14 -5.11 -11.60
N ALA A 57 -6.99 -4.45 -11.44
CA ALA A 57 -5.92 -4.52 -12.43
C ALA A 57 -5.43 -5.96 -12.61
N TYR A 58 -5.14 -6.65 -11.51
CA TYR A 58 -4.66 -8.03 -11.53
C TYR A 58 -5.70 -8.99 -12.09
N ASP A 59 -6.95 -8.87 -11.64
CA ASP A 59 -8.06 -9.72 -12.07
C ASP A 59 -8.34 -9.55 -13.56
N ALA A 60 -8.29 -8.31 -14.07
CA ALA A 60 -8.46 -8.03 -15.50
C ALA A 60 -7.36 -8.66 -16.36
N LEU A 61 -6.11 -8.72 -15.86
CA LEU A 61 -5.00 -9.32 -16.60
C LEU A 61 -5.03 -10.85 -16.56
N THR A 62 -5.43 -11.43 -15.42
CA THR A 62 -5.21 -12.85 -15.12
C THR A 62 -6.49 -13.68 -15.05
N ASP A 63 -7.66 -13.09 -15.33
CA ASP A 63 -8.96 -13.71 -15.08
C ASP A 63 -9.06 -14.26 -13.65
N GLU A 64 -8.89 -13.36 -12.67
CA GLU A 64 -8.87 -13.69 -11.22
C GLU A 64 -7.79 -14.72 -10.83
N GLY A 65 -6.63 -14.66 -11.49
CA GLY A 65 -5.50 -15.56 -11.25
C GLY A 65 -5.62 -16.93 -11.93
N ARG A 66 -6.61 -17.16 -12.79
CA ARG A 66 -6.79 -18.43 -13.52
C ARG A 66 -5.87 -18.57 -14.74
N CYS A 67 -5.45 -17.45 -15.33
CA CYS A 67 -4.61 -17.42 -16.52
C CYS A 67 -3.19 -16.95 -16.18
N ALA A 68 -2.26 -17.90 -16.08
CA ALA A 68 -0.83 -17.67 -15.94
C ALA A 68 -0.06 -18.59 -16.91
N PRO A 69 0.64 -18.06 -17.93
CA PRO A 69 0.76 -16.64 -18.27
C PRO A 69 -0.58 -15.98 -18.66
N PRO A 70 -0.71 -14.65 -18.55
CA PRO A 70 -1.86 -13.91 -19.06
C PRO A 70 -2.14 -14.23 -20.54
N SER A 71 -3.39 -14.11 -20.96
CA SER A 71 -3.71 -14.16 -22.39
C SER A 71 -3.19 -12.90 -23.09
N ALA A 72 -2.74 -13.04 -24.34
CA ALA A 72 -2.41 -11.93 -25.21
C ALA A 72 -3.68 -11.23 -25.74
N ASP A 73 -4.46 -10.66 -24.83
CA ASP A 73 -5.71 -9.96 -25.10
C ASP A 73 -5.53 -8.46 -24.88
N ARG A 74 -5.67 -7.69 -25.96
CA ARG A 74 -5.49 -6.24 -25.95
C ARG A 74 -6.36 -5.52 -24.92
N LEU A 75 -7.61 -5.95 -24.75
CA LEU A 75 -8.57 -5.28 -23.87
C LEU A 75 -8.22 -5.53 -22.39
N ASN A 76 -7.82 -6.75 -22.05
CA ASN A 76 -7.38 -7.12 -20.71
C ASN A 76 -6.15 -6.32 -20.29
N TRP A 77 -5.13 -6.24 -21.15
CA TRP A 77 -3.91 -5.47 -20.87
C TRP A 77 -4.21 -3.97 -20.73
N LEU A 78 -5.02 -3.39 -21.62
CA LEU A 78 -5.46 -1.98 -21.50
C LEU A 78 -6.24 -1.71 -20.22
N THR A 79 -7.14 -2.62 -19.85
CA THR A 79 -7.98 -2.48 -18.66
C THR A 79 -7.14 -2.54 -17.40
N CYS A 80 -6.23 -3.51 -17.33
CA CYS A 80 -5.23 -3.61 -16.27
C CYS A 80 -4.42 -2.31 -16.13
N ALA A 81 -3.81 -1.83 -17.22
CA ALA A 81 -3.01 -0.60 -17.20
C ALA A 81 -3.83 0.63 -16.74
N ARG A 82 -5.09 0.76 -17.17
CA ARG A 82 -5.98 1.84 -16.72
C ARG A 82 -6.27 1.79 -15.22
N HIS A 83 -6.44 0.60 -14.66
CA HIS A 83 -6.64 0.43 -13.22
C HIS A 83 -5.37 0.76 -12.43
N LEU A 84 -4.18 0.39 -12.92
CA LEU A 84 -2.90 0.80 -12.32
C LEU A 84 -2.71 2.32 -12.37
N CYS A 85 -3.04 2.98 -13.49
CA CYS A 85 -3.00 4.44 -13.56
C CYS A 85 -3.99 5.09 -12.58
N ARG A 86 -5.20 4.54 -12.44
CA ARG A 86 -6.19 5.01 -11.44
C ARG A 86 -5.64 4.85 -10.02
N TYR A 87 -5.06 3.70 -9.71
CA TYR A 87 -4.42 3.43 -8.43
C TYR A 87 -3.43 4.54 -8.07
N TYR A 88 -2.49 4.86 -8.97
CA TYR A 88 -1.51 5.93 -8.72
C TYR A 88 -2.13 7.32 -8.53
N GLN A 89 -3.29 7.59 -9.14
CA GLN A 89 -4.01 8.85 -8.92
C GLN A 89 -4.69 8.89 -7.55
N ILE A 90 -5.32 7.79 -7.14
CA ILE A 90 -6.02 7.66 -5.86
C ILE A 90 -5.01 7.67 -4.69
N ALA A 91 -3.91 6.93 -4.82
CA ALA A 91 -2.85 6.83 -3.82
C ALA A 91 -2.29 8.21 -3.41
N LYS A 92 -2.21 9.15 -4.35
CA LYS A 92 -1.73 10.52 -4.11
C LYS A 92 -2.66 11.35 -3.21
N ALA A 93 -3.91 10.95 -3.04
CA ALA A 93 -4.89 11.67 -2.22
C ALA A 93 -4.77 11.35 -0.72
N ILE A 94 -4.10 10.26 -0.35
CA ILE A 94 -3.91 9.85 1.05
C ILE A 94 -2.95 10.80 1.76
N LYS A 95 -3.37 11.33 2.91
CA LYS A 95 -2.59 12.31 3.68
C LYS A 95 -1.83 11.69 4.84
N THR A 96 -2.45 10.75 5.53
CA THR A 96 -1.97 10.14 6.77
C THR A 96 -0.90 9.09 6.48
N ASP A 97 0.22 9.16 7.21
CA ASP A 97 1.36 8.27 6.97
C ASP A 97 1.03 6.79 7.24
N LEU A 98 0.15 6.51 8.21
CA LEU A 98 -0.36 5.16 8.47
C LEU A 98 -0.90 4.49 7.19
N TYR A 99 -1.79 5.18 6.47
CA TYR A 99 -2.39 4.64 5.26
C TYR A 99 -1.42 4.65 4.07
N LYS A 100 -0.45 5.57 4.02
CA LYS A 100 0.62 5.50 3.00
C LYS A 100 1.50 4.27 3.18
N THR A 101 1.93 3.99 4.41
CA THR A 101 2.72 2.80 4.74
C THR A 101 1.93 1.54 4.42
N SER A 102 0.70 1.43 4.91
CA SER A 102 -0.14 0.26 4.62
C SER A 102 -0.40 0.11 3.11
N LEU A 103 -0.61 1.20 2.38
CA LEU A 103 -0.77 1.14 0.92
C LEU A 103 0.50 0.65 0.23
N SER A 104 1.69 1.08 0.69
CA SER A 104 2.96 0.60 0.14
C SER A 104 3.15 -0.90 0.32
N GLU A 105 2.73 -1.48 1.45
CA GLU A 105 2.76 -2.93 1.68
C GLU A 105 1.83 -3.67 0.70
N HIS A 106 0.62 -3.14 0.48
CA HIS A 106 -0.30 -3.68 -0.52
C HIS A 106 0.26 -3.55 -1.95
N GLU A 107 0.91 -2.43 -2.27
CA GLU A 107 1.56 -2.23 -3.58
C GLU A 107 2.63 -3.29 -3.81
N GLU A 108 3.50 -3.55 -2.83
CA GLU A 108 4.54 -4.58 -2.96
C GLU A 108 3.98 -6.00 -3.05
N TYR A 109 2.92 -6.30 -2.27
CA TYR A 109 2.21 -7.58 -2.41
C TYR A 109 1.71 -7.78 -3.85
N TRP A 110 1.02 -6.78 -4.42
CA TRP A 110 0.50 -6.87 -5.77
C TRP A 110 1.62 -6.85 -6.82
N ARG A 111 2.67 -6.04 -6.63
CA ARG A 111 3.87 -6.04 -7.49
C ARG A 111 4.42 -7.45 -7.66
N HIS A 112 4.61 -8.17 -6.56
CA HIS A 112 5.08 -9.55 -6.60
C HIS A 112 4.09 -10.49 -7.31
N LYS A 113 2.78 -10.33 -7.07
CA LYS A 113 1.76 -11.11 -7.79
C LYS A 113 1.81 -10.87 -9.31
N PHE A 114 2.01 -9.63 -9.75
CA PHE A 114 2.20 -9.29 -11.15
C PHE A 114 3.50 -9.88 -11.70
N TYR A 115 4.61 -9.76 -10.98
CA TYR A 115 5.89 -10.35 -11.36
C TYR A 115 5.75 -11.86 -11.64
N MET A 116 5.12 -12.61 -10.72
CA MET A 116 4.94 -14.05 -10.88
C MET A 116 4.16 -14.45 -12.13
N VAL A 117 3.18 -13.65 -12.58
CA VAL A 117 2.41 -13.96 -13.80
C VAL A 117 3.10 -13.47 -15.07
N LEU A 118 4.08 -12.59 -14.96
CA LEU A 118 4.85 -12.05 -16.08
C LEU A 118 6.18 -12.78 -16.30
N ASP A 119 6.72 -13.48 -15.30
CA ASP A 119 7.99 -14.23 -15.36
C ASP A 119 7.87 -15.59 -16.09
N PHE A 120 7.06 -15.64 -17.15
CA PHE A 120 6.88 -16.82 -17.99
C PHE A 120 7.68 -16.68 -19.29
N LYS A 121 8.28 -17.79 -19.76
CA LYS A 121 9.13 -17.78 -20.96
C LYS A 121 8.36 -17.40 -22.22
N GLU A 122 7.06 -17.67 -22.24
CA GLU A 122 6.12 -17.33 -23.30
C GLU A 122 6.09 -15.81 -23.55
N LEU A 123 6.17 -14.99 -22.50
CA LEU A 123 6.17 -13.54 -22.59
C LEU A 123 7.49 -12.96 -23.11
N ASN A 124 8.54 -13.76 -23.29
CA ASN A 124 9.76 -13.31 -23.97
C ASN A 124 9.67 -13.41 -25.49
N ARG A 125 8.63 -14.07 -26.01
CA ARG A 125 8.51 -14.30 -27.44
C ARG A 125 7.79 -13.14 -28.12
N LYS A 126 8.32 -12.68 -29.26
CA LYS A 126 7.74 -11.59 -30.05
C LYS A 126 6.30 -11.87 -30.50
N ASP A 127 6.00 -13.13 -30.82
CA ASP A 127 4.69 -13.57 -31.32
C ASP A 127 3.57 -13.47 -30.26
N TYR A 128 3.94 -13.35 -28.99
CA TYR A 128 2.98 -13.08 -27.91
C TYR A 128 2.39 -11.67 -28.04
N TYR A 129 3.24 -10.65 -28.29
CA TYR A 129 2.82 -9.26 -28.39
C TYR A 129 2.36 -8.86 -29.79
N MET A 130 2.87 -9.54 -30.82
CA MET A 130 2.62 -9.17 -32.22
C MET A 130 2.18 -10.36 -33.06
N ASN A 131 1.16 -10.17 -33.88
CA ASN A 131 0.73 -11.07 -34.93
C ASN A 131 1.19 -10.54 -36.30
N GLU A 132 2.30 -11.08 -36.81
CA GLU A 132 2.86 -10.68 -38.12
C GLU A 132 1.93 -11.01 -39.31
N ARG A 133 0.89 -11.82 -39.10
CA ARG A 133 -0.10 -12.14 -40.15
C ARG A 133 -1.16 -11.05 -40.30
N GLU A 134 -1.28 -10.14 -39.33
CA GLU A 134 -2.29 -9.08 -39.31
C GLU A 134 -1.67 -7.74 -39.72
N VAL A 135 -2.09 -7.21 -40.88
CA VAL A 135 -1.43 -6.05 -41.51
C VAL A 135 -1.91 -4.71 -40.94
N LEU A 136 -3.17 -4.62 -40.52
CA LEU A 136 -3.78 -3.36 -40.06
C LEU A 136 -3.53 -3.09 -38.57
N TRP A 137 -3.54 -4.15 -37.75
CA TRP A 137 -3.38 -4.08 -36.31
C TRP A 137 -2.52 -5.26 -35.84
N PRO A 138 -1.20 -5.21 -36.11
CA PRO A 138 -0.31 -6.33 -35.81
C PRO A 138 -0.11 -6.56 -34.31
N GLU A 139 -0.62 -5.69 -33.44
CA GLU A 139 -0.40 -5.74 -32.00
C GLU A 139 -1.51 -6.55 -31.31
N ASN A 140 -1.15 -7.70 -30.74
CA ASN A 140 -2.05 -8.46 -29.86
C ASN A 140 -2.26 -7.72 -28.52
N ILE A 141 -1.25 -6.94 -28.10
CA ILE A 141 -1.22 -6.19 -26.85
C ILE A 141 -0.81 -4.76 -27.16
N GLU A 142 -1.49 -3.78 -26.56
CA GLU A 142 -1.13 -2.38 -26.75
C GLU A 142 0.19 -2.07 -26.01
N PRO A 143 1.23 -1.52 -26.70
CA PRO A 143 2.58 -1.37 -26.15
C PRO A 143 2.65 -0.55 -24.86
N THR A 144 1.87 0.53 -24.76
CA THR A 144 1.86 1.40 -23.57
C THR A 144 1.38 0.63 -22.35
N SER A 145 0.31 -0.15 -22.51
CA SER A 145 -0.25 -1.00 -21.46
C SER A 145 0.77 -2.04 -21.00
N ALA A 146 1.49 -2.66 -21.94
CA ALA A 146 2.55 -3.60 -21.61
C ALA A 146 3.69 -2.93 -20.83
N SER A 147 4.11 -1.73 -21.24
CA SER A 147 5.13 -0.96 -20.53
C SER A 147 4.71 -0.63 -19.10
N ILE A 148 3.50 -0.11 -18.90
CA ILE A 148 2.98 0.26 -17.57
C ILE A 148 2.95 -0.95 -16.63
N ILE A 149 2.48 -2.09 -17.14
CA ILE A 149 2.34 -3.32 -16.35
C ILE A 149 3.72 -3.89 -15.99
N ASN A 150 4.66 -3.90 -16.95
CA ASN A 150 6.04 -4.34 -16.68
C ASN A 150 6.75 -3.43 -15.69
N GLU A 151 6.63 -2.11 -15.86
CA GLU A 151 7.16 -1.11 -14.93
C GLU A 151 6.57 -1.31 -13.53
N PHE A 152 5.25 -1.50 -13.42
CA PHE A 152 4.61 -1.79 -12.14
C PHE A 152 5.14 -3.07 -11.51
N SER A 153 5.35 -4.14 -12.28
CA SER A 153 5.83 -5.43 -11.74
C SER A 153 7.30 -5.42 -11.31
N SER A 154 8.08 -4.46 -11.81
CA SER A 154 9.52 -4.38 -11.56
C SER A 154 9.82 -3.83 -10.18
N TRP A 155 10.84 -4.36 -9.52
CA TRP A 155 11.35 -3.81 -8.27
C TRP A 155 11.85 -2.39 -8.49
N LYS A 156 11.48 -1.47 -7.59
CA LYS A 156 11.99 -0.10 -7.63
C LYS A 156 13.35 -0.06 -6.95
N GLU A 157 14.40 0.29 -7.69
CA GLU A 157 15.76 0.39 -7.13
C GLU A 157 15.87 1.36 -5.94
N SER A 158 14.97 2.35 -5.85
CA SER A 158 14.89 3.31 -4.76
C SER A 158 14.09 2.83 -3.55
N ALA A 159 13.44 1.67 -3.61
CA ALA A 159 12.71 1.10 -2.49
C ALA A 159 13.69 0.50 -1.47
N ILE A 160 13.53 0.89 -0.21
CA ILE A 160 14.26 0.30 0.92
C ILE A 160 13.58 -1.02 1.24
N ASP A 161 14.32 -2.13 1.15
CA ASP A 161 13.77 -3.43 1.54
C ASP A 161 13.68 -3.50 3.07
N PRO A 162 12.50 -3.77 3.66
CA PRO A 162 12.38 -3.93 5.11
C PRO A 162 13.33 -4.98 5.70
N ILE A 163 13.71 -6.00 4.92
CA ILE A 163 14.64 -7.05 5.39
C ILE A 163 16.08 -6.57 5.49
N ASP A 164 16.46 -5.48 4.80
CA ASP A 164 17.81 -4.90 4.87
C ASP A 164 18.12 -4.39 6.29
N SER A 165 17.09 -4.08 7.08
CA SER A 165 17.21 -3.67 8.47
C SER A 165 17.36 -4.85 9.46
N TYR A 166 17.21 -6.08 9.00
CA TYR A 166 17.24 -7.26 9.86
C TYR A 166 18.66 -7.80 10.03
N GLU A 167 19.20 -7.69 11.25
CA GLU A 167 20.52 -8.25 11.58
C GLU A 167 20.46 -9.78 11.75
N VAL A 168 21.29 -10.47 10.96
CA VAL A 168 21.34 -11.94 10.85
C VAL A 168 21.92 -12.61 12.10
N GLU A 169 22.50 -11.87 13.05
CA GLU A 169 23.18 -12.39 14.24
C GLU A 169 22.31 -13.40 15.05
N THR A 170 20.99 -13.21 15.02
CA THR A 170 20.01 -14.04 15.74
C THR A 170 19.96 -15.50 15.25
N VAL A 171 20.35 -15.79 14.00
CA VAL A 171 20.30 -17.14 13.41
C VAL A 171 21.45 -18.03 13.91
N SER A 172 22.58 -17.44 14.29
CA SER A 172 23.78 -18.18 14.73
C SER A 172 23.57 -18.94 16.05
N ASN A 173 22.68 -18.45 16.92
CA ASN A 173 22.39 -19.01 18.25
C ASN A 173 21.18 -19.96 18.29
N GLY A 174 20.43 -20.09 17.18
CA GLY A 174 19.26 -20.96 17.05
C GLY A 174 19.54 -22.29 16.34
N VAL A 175 18.65 -23.27 16.50
CA VAL A 175 18.68 -24.51 15.70
C VAL A 175 18.27 -24.15 14.27
N ILE A 176 19.25 -23.99 13.39
CA ILE A 176 19.04 -23.84 11.95
C ILE A 176 18.39 -25.14 11.44
N SER A 177 17.09 -25.08 11.19
CA SER A 177 16.27 -26.22 10.75
C SER A 177 15.60 -25.92 9.40
N ARG A 178 14.97 -26.95 8.79
CA ARG A 178 14.27 -26.88 7.48
C ARG A 178 15.17 -26.51 6.29
N GLY A 179 16.32 -27.18 6.15
CA GLY A 179 17.20 -27.05 4.97
C GLY A 179 18.09 -25.80 4.95
N LEU A 180 17.88 -24.86 5.87
CA LEU A 180 18.71 -23.66 6.03
C LEU A 180 20.14 -23.96 6.53
N SER A 181 20.42 -25.21 6.91
CA SER A 181 21.77 -25.66 7.30
C SER A 181 22.81 -25.45 6.19
N ALA A 182 22.39 -25.47 4.93
CA ALA A 182 23.26 -25.18 3.79
C ALA A 182 23.74 -23.71 3.75
N TYR A 183 23.00 -22.79 4.37
CA TYR A 183 23.35 -21.37 4.44
C TYR A 183 24.18 -21.01 5.67
N ARG A 184 24.54 -21.98 6.51
CA ARG A 184 25.26 -21.72 7.77
C ARG A 184 26.57 -20.96 7.54
N SER A 185 27.37 -21.37 6.57
CA SER A 185 28.62 -20.67 6.22
C SER A 185 28.40 -19.25 5.69
N VAL A 186 27.23 -18.98 5.10
CA VAL A 186 26.85 -17.64 4.61
C VAL A 186 26.46 -16.77 5.81
N PHE A 187 25.62 -17.27 6.71
CA PHE A 187 25.25 -16.53 7.93
C PHE A 187 26.46 -16.22 8.81
N ASP A 188 27.38 -17.17 9.01
CA ASP A 188 28.62 -16.97 9.77
C ASP A 188 29.56 -15.92 9.12
N SER A 189 29.42 -15.67 7.81
CA SER A 189 30.17 -14.63 7.10
C SER A 189 29.52 -13.25 7.15
N LEU A 190 28.20 -13.20 7.37
CA LEU A 190 27.42 -11.96 7.48
C LEU A 190 27.42 -11.40 8.93
N SER A 191 27.79 -12.20 9.92
CA SER A 191 27.86 -11.81 11.34
C SER A 191 29.25 -11.29 11.78
N LYS A 192 30.08 -10.82 10.86
CA LYS A 192 31.41 -10.25 11.12
C LYS A 192 31.49 -8.82 10.62
#